data_AF-A0A7J7PMW9-F1
#
_entry.id   AF-A0A7J7PMW9-F1
#
_cell.length_a   1.000
_cell.length_b   1.000
_cell.length_c   1.000
_cell.angle_alpha   90.00
_cell.angle_beta   90.00
_cell.angle_gamma   90.00
#
_symmetry.space_group_name_H-M   'P 1'
#
loop_
_entity.id
_entity.type
_entity.pdbx_description
1 polymer ?
#
loop_
_entity_poly.entity_id
_entity_poly.type
_entity_poly.pdbx_seq_one_letter_code
_entity_poly.pdbx_strand_id
1 'polypeptide(L)'
;MPSCGWIRCISTRLVLPPTRMASVYTIGHSTRTVPELVRALHEHGVRLLVDVRLIPRSRTNPQFNKEQLLEQLPGLGLQYMWLGKELGGHRKRNKASELNAGWDNASFRGYADYMQCQDFRNGLKCLLQAADAKGPAACMCAEMMHFSCHRSLISDALLVRGWQVQHITAAGKPSMQHKLTKFARVEGHNIIYPAYEHEPRAKRRTHGRAMVTAAAPAEAKAAAVTVTAGGDALDTEVGASGKGSRGRKGGRAATSPAAAPKSAVAKRQLSAAASASEMQGSKQQRVDVMLTRARAKQQVPQQHS
;
A
#
# COMPACT_ATOMS: atom_id res chain seq x y z
N MET A 1 -46.62 -15.93 20.12
CA MET A 1 -45.34 -16.03 19.36
C MET A 1 -45.67 -16.16 17.89
N PRO A 2 -45.36 -15.18 17.02
CA PRO A 2 -45.46 -15.36 15.57
C PRO A 2 -44.15 -15.94 15.01
N SER A 3 -44.28 -16.89 14.09
CA SER A 3 -43.18 -17.49 13.35
C SER A 3 -42.60 -16.50 12.33
N CYS A 4 -41.30 -16.24 12.40
CA CYS A 4 -40.61 -15.44 11.38
C CYS A 4 -40.51 -16.23 10.07
N GLY A 5 -41.35 -15.87 9.10
CA GLY A 5 -41.27 -16.38 7.74
C GLY A 5 -39.94 -16.02 7.08
N TRP A 6 -39.32 -16.98 6.41
CA TRP A 6 -38.01 -16.81 5.79
C TRP A 6 -38.13 -15.90 4.57
N ILE A 7 -37.54 -14.70 4.65
CA ILE A 7 -37.45 -13.79 3.51
C ILE A 7 -36.50 -14.41 2.49
N ARG A 8 -37.07 -14.69 1.31
CA ARG A 8 -36.41 -15.28 0.16
C ARG A 8 -35.22 -14.39 -0.24
N CYS A 9 -33.99 -14.92 -0.11
CA CYS A 9 -32.78 -14.18 -0.48
C CYS A 9 -32.76 -13.96 -2.00
N ILE A 10 -33.20 -12.78 -2.44
CA ILE A 10 -33.10 -12.37 -3.84
C ILE A 10 -31.62 -12.14 -4.12
N SER A 11 -31.08 -12.93 -5.05
CA SER A 11 -29.72 -12.73 -5.57
C SER A 11 -29.68 -11.45 -6.39
N THR A 12 -29.53 -10.32 -5.70
CA THR A 12 -29.40 -9.01 -6.30
C THR A 12 -28.05 -8.94 -7.02
N ARG A 13 -28.05 -9.27 -8.31
CA ARG A 13 -26.90 -9.08 -9.21
C ARG A 13 -26.37 -7.66 -9.00
N LEU A 14 -25.11 -7.51 -8.57
CA LEU A 14 -24.52 -6.20 -8.31
C LEU A 14 -24.64 -5.30 -9.54
N VAL A 15 -25.49 -4.29 -9.47
CA VAL A 15 -25.50 -3.17 -10.41
C VAL A 15 -24.58 -2.11 -9.81
N LEU A 16 -23.31 -2.14 -10.20
CA LEU A 16 -22.40 -1.03 -9.91
C LEU A 16 -22.92 0.22 -10.63
N PRO A 17 -22.87 1.41 -10.00
CA PRO A 17 -23.28 2.64 -10.66
C PRO A 17 -22.41 2.94 -11.89
N PRO A 18 -22.91 3.69 -12.89
CA PRO A 18 -22.15 4.01 -14.09
C PRO A 18 -20.83 4.69 -13.73
N THR A 19 -19.73 4.19 -14.30
CA THR A 19 -18.37 4.63 -13.98
C THR A 19 -18.17 6.10 -14.33
N ARG A 20 -17.83 6.92 -13.34
CA ARG A 20 -17.37 8.29 -13.56
C ARG A 20 -16.10 8.27 -14.42
N MET A 21 -15.91 9.31 -15.24
CA MET A 21 -14.69 9.48 -16.03
C MET A 21 -13.48 9.84 -15.16
N ALA A 22 -13.71 10.39 -13.97
CA ALA A 22 -12.66 10.66 -12.99
C ALA A 22 -12.07 9.34 -12.44
N SER A 23 -10.76 9.15 -12.64
CA SER A 23 -10.02 7.97 -12.18
C SER A 23 -9.15 8.30 -10.98
N VAL A 24 -9.20 7.44 -9.96
CA VAL A 24 -8.25 7.43 -8.84
C VAL A 24 -7.19 6.39 -9.11
N TYR A 25 -5.93 6.78 -8.99
CA TYR A 25 -4.81 5.87 -9.10
C TYR A 25 -4.42 5.31 -7.73
N THR A 26 -3.62 4.26 -7.73
CA THR A 26 -2.90 3.81 -6.53
C THR A 26 -1.48 3.44 -6.90
N ILE A 27 -0.54 3.66 -5.97
CA ILE A 27 0.88 3.36 -6.19
C ILE A 27 1.52 2.84 -4.90
N GLY A 28 2.46 1.91 -5.03
CA GLY A 28 3.30 1.46 -3.92
C GLY A 28 4.66 2.11 -4.04
N HIS A 29 5.19 2.77 -3.01
CA HIS A 29 6.54 3.32 -3.10
C HIS A 29 7.58 2.18 -3.13
N SER A 30 7.42 1.17 -2.27
CA SER A 30 8.38 0.07 -2.10
C SER A 30 9.80 0.65 -1.90
N THR A 31 10.79 0.15 -2.63
CA THR A 31 12.19 0.62 -2.62
C THR A 31 12.53 1.57 -3.78
N ARG A 32 11.53 2.21 -4.41
CA ARG A 32 11.76 3.18 -5.49
C ARG A 32 12.55 4.39 -5.01
N THR A 33 13.22 5.05 -5.93
CA THR A 33 13.68 6.44 -5.75
C THR A 33 12.51 7.42 -5.92
N VAL A 34 12.65 8.65 -5.40
CA VAL A 34 11.63 9.70 -5.60
C VAL A 34 11.44 10.02 -7.10
N PRO A 35 12.49 10.18 -7.94
CA PRO A 35 12.32 10.40 -9.37
C PRO A 35 11.54 9.29 -10.10
N GLU A 36 11.73 8.02 -9.75
CA GLU A 36 10.97 6.91 -10.33
C GLU A 36 9.49 6.95 -9.95
N LEU A 37 9.18 7.30 -8.69
CA LEU A 37 7.81 7.49 -8.23
C LEU A 37 7.15 8.64 -9.00
N VAL A 38 7.81 9.79 -9.06
CA VAL A 38 7.31 11.01 -9.73
C VAL A 38 7.10 10.77 -11.22
N ARG A 39 8.05 10.11 -11.91
CA ARG A 39 7.91 9.75 -13.32
C ARG A 39 6.68 8.89 -13.57
N ALA A 40 6.50 7.82 -12.78
CA ALA A 40 5.33 6.95 -12.90
C ALA A 40 4.01 7.68 -12.62
N LEU A 41 4.00 8.66 -11.71
CA LEU A 41 2.81 9.47 -11.42
C LEU A 41 2.48 10.43 -12.59
N HIS A 42 3.48 11.09 -13.16
CA HIS A 42 3.31 12.03 -14.27
C HIS A 42 2.86 11.36 -15.58
N GLU A 43 3.38 10.16 -15.89
CA GLU A 43 2.94 9.37 -17.05
C GLU A 43 1.43 9.02 -17.02
N HIS A 44 0.84 8.96 -15.82
CA HIS A 44 -0.60 8.76 -15.61
C HIS A 44 -1.38 10.08 -15.33
N GLY A 45 -0.74 11.24 -15.52
CA GLY A 45 -1.36 12.56 -15.33
C GLY A 45 -1.73 12.89 -13.88
N VAL A 46 -1.16 12.18 -12.89
CA VAL A 46 -1.44 12.40 -11.47
C VAL A 46 -0.87 13.75 -11.03
N ARG A 47 -1.68 14.52 -10.31
CA ARG A 47 -1.33 15.84 -9.74
C ARG A 47 -1.31 15.85 -8.22
N LEU A 48 -1.96 14.87 -7.59
CA LEU A 48 -2.09 14.76 -6.13
C LEU A 48 -1.65 13.37 -5.65
N LEU A 49 -0.61 13.31 -4.82
CA LEU A 49 -0.24 12.10 -4.09
C LEU A 49 -0.92 12.10 -2.72
N VAL A 50 -1.78 11.11 -2.48
CA VAL A 50 -2.49 10.92 -1.21
C VAL A 50 -1.85 9.77 -0.44
N ASP A 51 -1.11 10.11 0.62
CA ASP A 51 -0.47 9.12 1.47
C ASP A 51 -1.48 8.52 2.46
N VAL A 52 -1.75 7.22 2.30
CA VAL A 52 -2.67 6.43 3.13
C VAL A 52 -1.93 5.52 4.11
N ARG A 53 -0.65 5.79 4.41
CA ARG A 53 0.11 5.12 5.48
C ARG A 53 -0.24 5.73 6.84
N LEU A 54 -0.64 4.91 7.83
CA LEU A 54 -0.92 5.39 9.19
C LEU A 54 0.32 6.03 9.82
N ILE A 55 1.49 5.42 9.61
CA ILE A 55 2.78 5.91 10.12
C ILE A 55 3.68 6.14 8.89
N PRO A 56 3.68 7.34 8.31
CA PRO A 56 4.46 7.66 7.11
C PRO A 56 5.93 7.99 7.46
N ARG A 57 6.58 7.09 8.21
CA ARG A 57 7.99 7.19 8.63
C ARG A 57 8.70 5.84 8.47
N SER A 58 9.88 5.84 7.86
CA SER A 58 10.72 4.67 7.65
C SER A 58 12.20 5.01 7.88
N ARG A 59 12.95 4.08 8.48
CA ARG A 59 14.42 4.14 8.55
C ARG A 59 15.08 3.65 7.26
N THR A 60 14.47 2.68 6.59
CA THR A 60 14.99 2.05 5.36
C THR A 60 14.70 2.89 4.12
N ASN A 61 13.55 3.58 4.11
CA ASN A 61 13.14 4.44 2.99
C ASN A 61 12.83 5.87 3.47
N PRO A 62 13.81 6.61 4.03
CA PRO A 62 13.60 7.93 4.62
C PRO A 62 13.17 8.99 3.58
N GLN A 63 13.46 8.78 2.29
CA GLN A 63 13.01 9.62 1.18
C GLN A 63 11.48 9.66 1.03
N PHE A 64 10.78 8.65 1.57
CA PHE A 64 9.31 8.63 1.64
C PHE A 64 8.78 8.97 3.04
N ASN A 65 9.56 9.62 3.91
CA ASN A 65 9.00 10.19 5.14
C ASN A 65 8.06 11.36 4.80
N LYS A 66 6.96 11.51 5.54
CA LYS A 66 5.95 12.55 5.30
C LYS A 66 6.57 13.95 5.17
N GLU A 67 7.53 14.27 6.02
CA GLU A 67 8.20 15.57 6.05
C GLU A 67 8.98 15.83 4.75
N GLN A 68 9.70 14.81 4.26
CA GLN A 68 10.43 14.87 3.00
C GLN A 68 9.52 14.96 1.77
N LEU A 69 8.38 14.25 1.78
CA LEU A 69 7.41 14.32 0.69
C LEU A 69 6.66 15.65 0.64
N LEU A 70 6.37 16.26 1.80
CA LEU A 70 5.77 17.58 1.89
C LEU A 70 6.70 18.66 1.31
N GLU A 71 8.01 18.52 1.52
CA GLU A 71 9.06 19.43 1.04
C GLU A 71 9.36 19.24 -0.46
N GLN A 72 9.60 17.99 -0.90
CA GLN A 72 10.17 17.72 -2.23
C GLN A 72 9.12 17.70 -3.36
N LEU A 73 7.92 17.18 -3.11
CA LEU A 73 6.93 16.95 -4.19
C LEU A 73 6.39 18.23 -4.86
N PRO A 74 6.14 19.35 -4.13
CA PRO A 74 5.65 20.58 -4.77
C PRO A 74 6.61 21.13 -5.83
N GLY A 75 7.92 21.10 -5.56
CA GLY A 75 8.96 21.49 -6.53
C GLY A 75 9.08 20.56 -7.74
N LEU A 76 8.48 19.37 -7.66
CA LEU A 76 8.39 18.39 -8.74
C LEU A 76 7.01 18.39 -9.42
N GLY A 77 6.13 19.36 -9.13
CA GLY A 77 4.81 19.49 -9.75
C GLY A 77 3.70 18.62 -9.15
N LEU A 78 3.96 17.95 -8.02
CA LEU A 78 3.00 17.09 -7.32
C LEU A 78 2.56 17.70 -5.99
N GLN A 79 1.25 17.80 -5.79
CA GLN A 79 0.72 18.11 -4.47
C GLN A 79 0.77 16.88 -3.56
N TYR A 80 1.01 17.09 -2.27
CA TYR A 80 0.99 16.03 -1.27
C TYR A 80 -0.16 16.25 -0.28
N MET A 81 -0.86 15.17 0.07
CA MET A 81 -1.87 15.14 1.12
C MET A 81 -1.73 13.86 1.93
N TRP A 82 -1.80 13.94 3.26
CA TRP A 82 -1.78 12.78 4.14
C TRP A 82 -3.17 12.51 4.70
N LEU A 83 -3.72 11.31 4.44
CA LEU A 83 -4.98 10.81 5.01
C LEU A 83 -4.75 9.50 5.80
N GLY A 84 -3.54 9.31 6.34
CA GLY A 84 -3.20 8.11 7.10
C GLY A 84 -3.99 7.93 8.38
N LYS A 85 -4.49 9.01 8.98
CA LYS A 85 -5.37 8.94 10.16
C LYS A 85 -6.70 8.26 9.81
N GLU A 86 -7.32 8.63 8.70
CA GLU A 86 -8.65 8.16 8.28
C GLU A 86 -8.62 6.91 7.38
N LEU A 87 -7.54 6.70 6.61
CA LEU A 87 -7.43 5.61 5.62
C LEU A 87 -6.28 4.64 5.90
N GLY A 88 -5.58 4.77 7.03
CA GLY A 88 -4.38 3.99 7.38
C GLY A 88 -4.59 2.49 7.65
N GLY A 89 -3.84 1.63 6.97
CA GLY A 89 -3.98 0.16 6.99
C GLY A 89 -3.79 -0.57 8.32
N HIS A 90 -3.19 0.07 9.33
CA HIS A 90 -2.89 -0.57 10.61
C HIS A 90 -4.14 -0.48 11.52
N ARG A 91 -5.07 -1.43 11.33
CA ARG A 91 -6.33 -1.54 12.07
C ARG A 91 -6.42 -2.89 12.77
N LYS A 92 -6.86 -2.90 14.02
CA LYS A 92 -7.07 -4.13 14.80
C LYS A 92 -8.44 -4.72 14.43
N ARG A 93 -8.53 -6.05 14.31
CA ARG A 93 -9.80 -6.77 14.16
C ARG A 93 -10.76 -6.42 15.30
N ASN A 94 -12.01 -6.14 14.98
CA ASN A 94 -13.07 -6.14 15.98
C ASN A 94 -13.45 -7.60 16.28
N LYS A 95 -13.15 -8.10 17.48
CA LYS A 95 -13.44 -9.48 17.88
C LYS A 95 -14.94 -9.81 17.93
N ALA A 96 -15.82 -8.80 17.98
CA ALA A 96 -17.27 -8.98 17.93
C ALA A 96 -17.85 -8.89 16.50
N SER A 97 -17.01 -8.65 15.48
CA SER A 97 -17.43 -8.55 14.07
C SER A 97 -17.14 -9.86 13.32
N GLU A 98 -18.20 -10.46 12.77
CA GLU A 98 -18.11 -11.57 11.82
C GLU A 98 -18.51 -11.17 10.39
N LEU A 99 -18.86 -9.89 10.15
CA LEU A 99 -19.24 -9.35 8.84
C LEU A 99 -18.15 -9.55 7.77
N ASN A 100 -16.89 -9.56 8.20
CA ASN A 100 -15.71 -9.63 7.34
C ASN A 100 -14.96 -10.95 7.46
N ALA A 101 -15.65 -12.02 7.87
CA ALA A 101 -15.06 -13.31 8.19
C ALA A 101 -14.38 -14.04 7.01
N GLY A 102 -14.59 -13.60 5.76
CA GLY A 102 -13.93 -14.14 4.56
C GLY A 102 -12.46 -13.75 4.40
N TRP A 103 -11.95 -12.80 5.18
CA TRP A 103 -10.53 -12.48 5.21
C TRP A 103 -9.80 -13.35 6.25
N ASP A 104 -9.01 -14.33 5.81
CA ASP A 104 -8.14 -15.13 6.70
C ASP A 104 -7.07 -14.26 7.38
N ASN A 105 -6.54 -13.26 6.67
CA ASN A 105 -5.55 -12.34 7.22
C ASN A 105 -6.20 -11.36 8.20
N ALA A 106 -5.76 -11.40 9.46
CA ALA A 106 -6.32 -10.59 10.55
C ALA A 106 -6.21 -9.07 10.33
N SER A 107 -5.17 -8.58 9.63
CA SER A 107 -5.00 -7.16 9.31
C SER A 107 -6.00 -6.71 8.24
N PHE A 108 -6.23 -7.54 7.23
CA PHE A 108 -7.26 -7.29 6.21
C PHE A 108 -8.67 -7.31 6.83
N ARG A 109 -8.97 -8.30 7.67
CA ARG A 109 -10.23 -8.38 8.42
C ARG A 109 -10.44 -7.14 9.28
N GLY A 110 -9.42 -6.71 10.04
CA GLY A 110 -9.50 -5.50 10.87
C GLY A 110 -9.61 -4.20 10.09
N TYR A 111 -9.04 -4.12 8.88
CA TYR A 111 -9.27 -2.99 8.00
C TYR A 111 -10.70 -2.98 7.46
N ALA A 112 -11.24 -4.14 7.04
CA ALA A 112 -12.62 -4.28 6.58
C ALA A 112 -13.67 -3.98 7.68
N ASP A 113 -13.39 -4.33 8.94
CA ASP A 113 -14.19 -3.89 10.10
C ASP A 113 -14.14 -2.37 10.26
N TYR A 114 -12.96 -1.77 10.12
CA TYR A 114 -12.78 -0.32 10.20
C TYR A 114 -13.48 0.44 9.05
N MET A 115 -13.67 -0.17 7.87
CA MET A 115 -14.40 0.45 6.76
C MET A 115 -15.86 0.81 7.11
N GLN A 116 -16.44 0.19 8.13
CA GLN A 116 -17.82 0.47 8.57
C GLN A 116 -17.93 1.76 9.41
N CYS A 117 -16.81 2.29 9.92
CA CYS A 117 -16.84 3.45 10.82
C CYS A 117 -17.08 4.79 10.10
N GLN A 118 -17.34 5.85 10.86
CA GLN A 118 -17.53 7.19 10.30
C GLN A 118 -16.19 7.81 9.82
N ASP A 119 -15.07 7.54 10.51
CA ASP A 119 -13.76 8.09 10.13
C ASP A 119 -13.33 7.65 8.73
N PHE A 120 -13.50 6.37 8.39
CA PHE A 120 -13.21 5.86 7.05
C PHE A 120 -14.08 6.52 5.98
N ARG A 121 -15.38 6.68 6.27
CA ARG A 121 -16.33 7.38 5.38
C ARG A 121 -15.95 8.85 5.18
N ASN A 122 -15.48 9.52 6.23
CA ASN A 122 -14.94 10.89 6.17
C ASN A 122 -13.66 10.93 5.34
N GLY A 123 -12.72 10.01 5.56
CA GLY A 123 -11.47 9.90 4.79
C GLY A 123 -11.71 9.71 3.30
N LEU A 124 -12.64 8.82 2.92
CA LEU A 124 -13.06 8.67 1.52
C LEU A 124 -13.68 9.96 0.97
N LYS A 125 -14.56 10.63 1.72
CA LYS A 125 -15.14 11.91 1.29
C LYS A 125 -14.06 12.95 1.00
N CYS A 126 -13.09 13.10 1.91
CA CYS A 126 -11.95 14.01 1.74
C CYS A 126 -11.07 13.64 0.53
N LEU A 127 -10.79 12.35 0.32
CA LEU A 127 -10.06 11.86 -0.86
C LEU A 127 -10.78 12.23 -2.17
N LEU A 128 -12.08 11.97 -2.25
CA LEU A 128 -12.87 12.24 -3.46
C LEU A 128 -12.98 13.74 -3.74
N GLN A 129 -13.28 14.55 -2.71
CA GLN A 129 -13.31 16.01 -2.84
C GLN A 129 -11.95 16.58 -3.27
N ALA A 130 -10.84 16.03 -2.79
CA ALA A 130 -9.51 16.45 -3.20
C ALA A 130 -9.18 16.03 -4.64
N ALA A 131 -9.64 14.86 -5.10
CA ALA A 131 -9.48 14.42 -6.49
C ALA A 131 -10.31 15.29 -7.46
N ASP A 132 -11.56 15.60 -7.11
CA ASP A 132 -12.42 16.51 -7.88
C ASP A 132 -11.80 17.93 -7.96
N ALA A 133 -11.28 18.46 -6.84
CA ALA A 133 -10.76 19.83 -6.77
C ALA A 133 -9.33 20.02 -7.32
N LYS A 134 -8.48 18.98 -7.29
CA LYS A 134 -7.04 19.09 -7.61
C LYS A 134 -6.63 18.30 -8.87
N GLY A 135 -7.55 17.51 -9.44
CA GLY A 135 -7.29 16.62 -10.56
C GLY A 135 -6.85 15.22 -10.12
N PRO A 136 -6.38 14.38 -11.07
CA PRO A 136 -6.15 12.96 -10.83
C PRO A 136 -5.24 12.70 -9.62
N ALA A 137 -5.71 11.87 -8.71
CA ALA A 137 -5.07 11.58 -7.42
C ALA A 137 -4.58 10.14 -7.35
N ALA A 138 -3.46 9.88 -6.67
CA ALA A 138 -2.94 8.55 -6.42
C ALA A 138 -2.85 8.23 -4.93
N CYS A 139 -3.51 7.15 -4.47
CA CYS A 139 -3.35 6.65 -3.10
C CYS A 139 -2.04 5.85 -2.97
N MET A 140 -1.13 6.32 -2.12
CA MET A 140 0.19 5.71 -1.90
C MET A 140 0.25 4.86 -0.62
N CYS A 141 0.89 3.69 -0.72
CA CYS A 141 1.34 2.91 0.43
C CYS A 141 2.78 2.40 0.26
N ALA A 142 3.27 1.61 1.21
CA ALA A 142 4.64 1.08 1.23
C ALA A 142 4.83 -0.18 0.38
N GLU A 143 3.88 -1.11 0.43
CA GLU A 143 3.91 -2.37 -0.31
C GLU A 143 3.83 -2.08 -1.82
N MET A 144 4.57 -2.83 -2.65
CA MET A 144 4.51 -2.65 -4.10
C MET A 144 3.11 -3.01 -4.64
N MET A 145 2.62 -4.20 -4.32
CA MET A 145 1.37 -4.74 -4.85
C MET A 145 0.15 -4.20 -4.08
N HIS A 146 -0.91 -3.85 -4.81
CA HIS A 146 -2.14 -3.31 -4.21
C HIS A 146 -2.94 -4.38 -3.45
N PHE A 147 -2.92 -5.63 -3.94
CA PHE A 147 -3.63 -6.76 -3.32
C PHE A 147 -2.98 -7.28 -2.04
N SER A 148 -1.73 -6.90 -1.74
CA SER A 148 -1.02 -7.29 -0.51
C SER A 148 -1.07 -6.21 0.58
N CYS A 149 -1.87 -5.15 0.39
CA CYS A 149 -2.07 -4.07 1.35
C CYS A 149 -3.51 -3.55 1.34
N HIS A 150 -3.84 -2.66 2.27
CA HIS A 150 -5.18 -2.07 2.43
C HIS A 150 -5.62 -1.20 1.25
N ARG A 151 -4.74 -0.87 0.29
CA ARG A 151 -5.10 -0.14 -0.93
C ARG A 151 -6.14 -0.89 -1.77
N SER A 152 -6.15 -2.23 -1.77
CA SER A 152 -7.20 -3.03 -2.42
C SER A 152 -8.59 -2.74 -1.84
N LEU A 153 -8.72 -2.68 -0.50
CA LEU A 153 -9.97 -2.41 0.20
C LEU A 153 -10.44 -0.94 0.04
N ILE A 154 -9.51 0.02 -0.01
CA ILE A 154 -9.82 1.40 -0.44
C ILE A 154 -10.36 1.39 -1.87
N SER A 155 -9.73 0.62 -2.77
CA SER A 155 -10.11 0.57 -4.18
C SER A 155 -11.48 -0.09 -4.39
N ASP A 156 -11.81 -1.13 -3.62
CA ASP A 156 -13.16 -1.72 -3.56
C ASP A 156 -14.20 -0.65 -3.16
N ALA A 157 -13.90 0.12 -2.10
CA ALA A 157 -14.79 1.17 -1.60
C ALA A 157 -15.01 2.31 -2.62
N LEU A 158 -14.00 2.62 -3.44
CA LEU A 158 -14.07 3.60 -4.52
C LEU A 158 -14.88 3.07 -5.72
N LEU A 159 -14.65 1.82 -6.17
CA LEU A 159 -15.42 1.19 -7.25
C LEU A 159 -16.93 1.19 -6.96
N VAL A 160 -17.31 0.81 -5.74
CA VAL A 160 -18.72 0.79 -5.30
C VAL A 160 -19.37 2.19 -5.29
N ARG A 161 -18.56 3.25 -5.19
CA ARG A 161 -19.00 4.65 -5.29
C ARG A 161 -18.95 5.19 -6.73
N GLY A 162 -18.76 4.32 -7.72
CA GLY A 162 -18.76 4.66 -9.15
C GLY A 162 -17.45 5.29 -9.66
N TRP A 163 -16.36 5.23 -8.89
CA TRP A 163 -15.06 5.75 -9.33
C TRP A 163 -14.25 4.66 -10.02
N GLN A 164 -13.60 5.00 -11.13
CA GLN A 164 -12.63 4.10 -11.74
C GLN A 164 -11.34 4.09 -10.91
N VAL A 165 -10.80 2.90 -10.65
CA VAL A 165 -9.54 2.74 -9.91
C VAL A 165 -8.51 2.01 -10.74
N GLN A 166 -7.29 2.56 -10.78
CA GLN A 166 -6.17 2.07 -11.59
C GLN A 166 -4.92 1.89 -10.72
N HIS A 167 -4.19 0.79 -10.89
CA HIS A 167 -2.98 0.49 -10.12
C HIS A 167 -1.73 0.73 -10.97
N ILE A 168 -0.91 1.70 -10.57
CA ILE A 168 0.36 2.02 -11.21
C ILE A 168 1.43 1.04 -10.70
N THR A 169 1.98 0.21 -11.58
CA THR A 169 3.01 -0.78 -11.23
C THR A 169 4.42 -0.25 -11.41
N ALA A 170 4.68 0.52 -12.47
CA ALA A 170 5.98 1.08 -12.81
C ALA A 170 5.80 2.16 -13.88
N ALA A 171 6.79 3.04 -14.02
CA ALA A 171 6.89 3.90 -15.19
C ALA A 171 7.06 3.07 -16.48
N GLY A 172 6.55 3.57 -17.60
CA GLY A 172 6.57 2.92 -18.91
C GLY A 172 5.67 1.69 -19.03
N LYS A 173 4.77 1.43 -18.07
CA LYS A 173 3.83 0.31 -18.10
C LYS A 173 2.38 0.80 -17.98
N PRO A 174 1.42 0.16 -18.67
CA PRO A 174 0.01 0.47 -18.48
C PRO A 174 -0.42 0.20 -17.03
N SER A 175 -1.34 1.01 -16.51
CA SER A 175 -1.95 0.75 -15.21
C SER A 175 -2.91 -0.43 -15.29
N MET A 176 -3.05 -1.17 -14.19
CA MET A 176 -4.00 -2.27 -14.10
C MET A 176 -5.32 -1.80 -13.50
N GLN A 177 -6.44 -2.02 -14.17
CA GLN A 177 -7.76 -1.69 -13.64
C GLN A 177 -8.07 -2.52 -12.38
N HIS A 178 -8.55 -1.87 -11.32
CA HIS A 178 -9.01 -2.58 -10.13
C HIS A 178 -10.23 -3.45 -10.44
N LYS A 179 -10.32 -4.59 -9.79
CA LYS A 179 -11.49 -5.48 -9.84
C LYS A 179 -11.97 -5.72 -8.42
N LEU A 180 -13.28 -5.57 -8.21
CA LEU A 180 -13.90 -5.79 -6.91
C LEU A 180 -13.49 -7.17 -6.36
N THR A 181 -13.10 -7.22 -5.08
CA THR A 181 -12.76 -8.48 -4.40
C THR A 181 -13.89 -9.51 -4.58
N LYS A 182 -13.56 -10.71 -5.09
CA LYS A 182 -14.53 -11.71 -5.60
C LYS A 182 -15.66 -12.10 -4.65
N PHE A 183 -15.40 -12.07 -3.34
CA PHE A 183 -16.33 -12.46 -2.28
C PHE A 183 -16.88 -11.26 -1.49
N ALA A 184 -16.62 -10.02 -1.95
CA ALA A 184 -17.23 -8.83 -1.40
C ALA A 184 -18.73 -8.80 -1.71
N ARG A 185 -19.54 -8.47 -0.70
CA ARG A 185 -20.96 -8.13 -0.88
C ARG A 185 -21.16 -6.64 -0.65
N VAL A 186 -22.06 -6.06 -1.43
CA VAL A 186 -22.24 -4.61 -1.55
C VAL A 186 -23.70 -4.25 -1.29
N GLU A 187 -23.92 -3.37 -0.33
CA GLU A 187 -25.24 -2.85 0.05
C GLU A 187 -25.19 -1.32 -0.02
N GLY A 188 -25.69 -0.76 -1.13
CA GLY A 188 -25.54 0.65 -1.44
C GLY A 188 -24.05 1.04 -1.55
N HIS A 189 -23.57 1.83 -0.59
CA HIS A 189 -22.16 2.23 -0.49
C HIS A 189 -21.34 1.44 0.55
N ASN A 190 -21.97 0.51 1.26
CA ASN A 190 -21.31 -0.34 2.26
C ASN A 190 -20.78 -1.61 1.59
N ILE A 191 -19.64 -2.09 2.08
CA ILE A 191 -19.00 -3.32 1.60
C ILE A 191 -18.68 -4.18 2.81
N ILE A 192 -19.06 -5.45 2.74
CA ILE A 192 -18.68 -6.49 3.70
C ILE A 192 -18.03 -7.66 2.95
N TYR A 193 -17.23 -8.43 3.67
CA TYR A 193 -16.47 -9.55 3.11
C TYR A 193 -16.80 -10.84 3.88
N PRO A 194 -18.03 -11.35 3.77
CA PRO A 194 -18.48 -12.48 4.58
C PRO A 194 -17.63 -13.72 4.29
N ALA A 195 -17.64 -14.68 5.23
CA ALA A 195 -17.12 -16.01 4.95
C ALA A 195 -17.84 -16.59 3.72
N TYR A 196 -17.14 -17.43 2.94
CA TYR A 196 -17.81 -18.19 1.89
C TYR A 196 -18.95 -18.98 2.51
N GLU A 197 -20.18 -18.71 2.07
CA GLU A 197 -21.29 -19.63 2.28
C GLU A 197 -20.88 -20.95 1.64
N HIS A 198 -20.63 -21.94 2.49
CA HIS A 198 -20.37 -23.29 2.05
C HIS A 198 -21.70 -23.83 1.52
N GLU A 199 -21.94 -23.67 0.22
CA GLU A 199 -22.96 -24.45 -0.50
C GLU A 199 -22.84 -25.90 -0.01
N PRO A 200 -23.89 -26.48 0.60
CA PRO A 200 -23.77 -27.72 1.34
C PRO A 200 -23.35 -28.81 0.37
N ARG A 201 -22.06 -29.18 0.45
CA ARG A 201 -21.42 -30.12 -0.45
C ARG A 201 -22.23 -31.40 -0.47
N ALA A 202 -22.99 -31.60 -1.56
CA ALA A 202 -23.91 -32.73 -1.70
C ALA A 202 -23.18 -34.01 -1.29
N LYS A 203 -23.70 -34.69 -0.26
CA LYS A 203 -23.03 -35.81 0.40
C LYS A 203 -22.57 -36.79 -0.68
N ARG A 204 -21.25 -36.90 -0.89
CA ARG A 204 -20.70 -37.89 -1.83
C ARG A 204 -21.28 -39.22 -1.42
N ARG A 205 -22.08 -39.85 -2.29
CA ARG A 205 -22.58 -41.20 -2.08
C ARG A 205 -21.36 -42.09 -1.86
N THR A 206 -21.11 -42.46 -0.61
CA THR A 206 -20.12 -43.46 -0.25
C THR A 206 -20.59 -44.74 -0.88
N HIS A 207 -20.05 -45.05 -2.06
CA HIS A 207 -20.18 -46.38 -2.62
C HIS A 207 -19.50 -47.30 -1.62
N GLY A 208 -20.31 -48.14 -0.97
CA GLY A 208 -19.82 -49.07 0.03
C GLY A 208 -18.75 -49.94 -0.62
N ARG A 209 -17.50 -49.73 -0.22
CA ARG A 209 -16.41 -50.63 -0.60
C ARG A 209 -16.68 -51.93 0.18
N ALA A 210 -17.26 -52.90 -0.52
CA ALA A 210 -17.56 -54.20 0.04
C ALA A 210 -16.32 -54.76 0.74
N MET A 211 -16.51 -55.28 1.96
CA MET A 211 -15.45 -56.00 2.66
C MET A 211 -15.22 -57.30 1.91
N VAL A 212 -14.03 -57.45 1.32
CA VAL A 212 -13.53 -58.74 0.87
C VAL A 212 -12.55 -59.22 1.93
N THR A 213 -12.99 -60.15 2.76
CA THR A 213 -12.16 -60.83 3.75
C THR A 213 -11.29 -61.87 3.05
N ALA A 214 -9.97 -61.80 3.24
CA ALA A 214 -9.04 -62.88 2.91
C ALA A 214 -8.06 -63.05 4.09
N ALA A 215 -7.84 -64.29 4.51
CA ALA A 215 -7.15 -64.63 5.74
C ALA A 215 -5.62 -64.62 5.60
N ALA A 216 -4.93 -64.52 6.75
CA ALA A 216 -3.49 -64.73 6.87
C ALA A 216 -3.14 -66.24 6.85
N PRO A 217 -1.88 -66.56 6.57
CA PRO A 217 -1.14 -67.48 7.46
C PRO A 217 0.30 -67.02 7.76
N ALA A 218 1.00 -67.79 8.60
CA ALA A 218 2.42 -67.63 8.98
C ALA A 218 3.21 -68.91 8.59
N GLU A 219 4.51 -69.14 8.84
CA GLU A 219 5.50 -68.58 9.78
C GLU A 219 6.93 -68.53 9.16
N ALA A 220 7.93 -68.24 10.01
CA ALA A 220 9.22 -68.96 10.09
C ALA A 220 10.51 -68.39 9.44
N LYS A 221 11.36 -67.82 10.33
CA LYS A 221 12.80 -68.10 10.58
C LYS A 221 13.91 -68.03 9.49
N ALA A 222 14.94 -67.24 9.84
CA ALA A 222 16.39 -67.57 9.92
C ALA A 222 17.43 -67.11 8.85
N ALA A 223 18.33 -66.22 9.33
CA ALA A 223 19.82 -66.29 9.32
C ALA A 223 20.71 -66.14 8.05
N ALA A 224 21.95 -65.68 8.32
CA ALA A 224 23.18 -65.61 7.48
C ALA A 224 23.29 -64.48 6.41
N VAL A 225 24.44 -63.89 6.01
CA VAL A 225 25.81 -63.57 6.55
C VAL A 225 26.70 -63.13 5.33
N THR A 226 27.79 -62.35 5.57
CA THR A 226 28.85 -61.83 4.63
C THR A 226 28.51 -60.49 3.88
N VAL A 227 29.44 -59.62 3.37
CA VAL A 227 30.94 -59.50 3.43
C VAL A 227 31.47 -58.08 3.10
N THR A 228 32.53 -57.60 3.81
CA THR A 228 33.52 -56.51 3.47
C THR A 228 33.06 -55.06 3.19
N ALA A 229 33.87 -53.98 3.29
CA ALA A 229 35.32 -53.80 3.53
C ALA A 229 35.59 -52.67 4.58
N GLY A 230 36.70 -52.66 5.33
CA GLY A 230 37.98 -51.96 5.00
C GLY A 230 37.95 -50.50 5.50
N GLY A 231 38.77 -50.02 6.45
CA GLY A 231 40.25 -49.99 6.47
C GLY A 231 40.70 -48.69 5.76
N ASP A 232 41.43 -47.73 6.34
CA ASP A 232 42.30 -47.75 7.53
C ASP A 232 42.30 -46.43 8.34
N ALA A 233 42.89 -46.49 9.54
CA ALA A 233 43.17 -45.35 10.42
C ALA A 233 44.65 -44.91 10.32
N LEU A 234 44.95 -43.71 10.83
CA LEU A 234 46.25 -43.28 11.40
C LEU A 234 45.96 -41.95 12.13
N ASP A 235 45.67 -41.92 13.44
CA ASP A 235 46.50 -42.12 14.64
C ASP A 235 47.34 -40.92 15.13
N THR A 236 47.19 -40.72 16.44
CA THR A 236 48.06 -40.02 17.41
C THR A 236 47.92 -38.50 17.65
N GLU A 237 47.72 -38.21 18.93
CA GLU A 237 47.74 -36.90 19.59
C GLU A 237 49.18 -36.41 19.86
N VAL A 238 49.30 -35.17 20.40
CA VAL A 238 50.05 -34.77 21.62
C VAL A 238 50.24 -33.23 21.59
N GLY A 239 50.10 -32.53 22.73
CA GLY A 239 50.61 -31.14 22.83
C GLY A 239 49.87 -30.19 23.78
N ALA A 240 50.05 -30.38 25.09
CA ALA A 240 49.39 -29.63 26.16
C ALA A 240 49.69 -28.11 26.28
N SER A 241 48.77 -27.43 27.00
CA SER A 241 49.00 -26.34 27.97
C SER A 241 49.42 -24.91 27.55
N GLY A 242 48.68 -23.92 28.10
CA GLY A 242 49.12 -22.53 28.20
C GLY A 242 48.09 -21.61 28.90
N LYS A 243 48.38 -21.11 30.10
CA LYS A 243 47.52 -20.17 30.87
C LYS A 243 48.08 -18.73 30.85
N GLY A 244 47.16 -17.76 30.91
CA GLY A 244 47.37 -16.40 31.42
C GLY A 244 47.19 -15.27 30.39
N SER A 245 46.95 -14.00 30.74
CA SER A 245 46.33 -13.34 31.90
C SER A 245 46.54 -11.82 31.78
N ARG A 246 45.50 -11.01 32.05
CA ARG A 246 45.52 -9.59 32.51
C ARG A 246 45.94 -8.42 31.59
N GLY A 247 45.02 -7.45 31.46
CA GLY A 247 45.28 -5.99 31.53
C GLY A 247 45.33 -5.21 30.20
N ARG A 248 45.18 -3.86 30.14
CA ARG A 248 44.56 -2.87 31.07
C ARG A 248 44.46 -1.48 30.37
N LYS A 249 43.31 -0.80 30.44
CA LYS A 249 43.05 0.67 30.28
C LYS A 249 43.34 1.41 28.94
N GLY A 250 42.46 2.38 28.65
CA GLY A 250 42.69 3.59 27.84
C GLY A 250 42.40 3.44 26.33
N GLY A 251 41.90 4.45 25.60
CA GLY A 251 41.44 5.79 25.98
C GLY A 251 41.52 6.78 24.80
N ARG A 252 40.71 7.86 24.86
CA ARG A 252 40.65 9.04 23.95
C ARG A 252 39.80 8.95 22.67
N ALA A 253 39.22 10.12 22.35
CA ALA A 253 38.40 10.41 21.19
C ALA A 253 39.25 10.78 19.96
N ALA A 254 38.66 10.67 18.77
CA ALA A 254 39.18 11.24 17.53
C ALA A 254 38.04 11.87 16.71
N THR A 255 38.15 13.17 16.47
CA THR A 255 37.30 13.97 15.57
C THR A 255 37.90 13.99 14.16
N SER A 256 37.12 13.69 13.11
CA SER A 256 37.51 13.95 11.70
C SER A 256 36.33 13.71 10.73
N PRO A 257 36.34 14.25 9.50
CA PRO A 257 35.56 15.46 9.25
C PRO A 257 34.56 15.35 8.08
N ALA A 258 33.85 16.44 7.81
CA ALA A 258 32.88 16.55 6.71
C ALA A 258 33.54 16.35 5.32
N ALA A 259 32.94 15.50 4.50
CA ALA A 259 33.34 15.29 3.10
C ALA A 259 32.40 16.06 2.16
N ALA A 260 32.95 17.02 1.40
CA ALA A 260 32.21 17.74 0.37
C ALA A 260 32.00 16.86 -0.89
N PRO A 261 30.83 16.94 -1.56
CA PRO A 261 30.55 16.09 -2.71
C PRO A 261 31.30 16.51 -3.97
N LYS A 262 32.08 15.58 -4.54
CA LYS A 262 32.72 15.72 -5.86
C LYS A 262 31.74 15.33 -6.98
N SER A 263 31.16 16.30 -7.68
CA SER A 263 30.89 16.20 -9.13
C SER A 263 30.59 17.56 -9.75
N ALA A 264 31.14 17.82 -10.94
CA ALA A 264 30.89 19.08 -11.68
C ALA A 264 29.47 19.15 -12.29
N VAL A 265 28.80 17.99 -12.42
CA VAL A 265 27.44 17.87 -13.00
C VAL A 265 26.38 18.51 -12.10
N ALA A 266 26.48 18.32 -10.78
CA ALA A 266 25.53 18.89 -9.82
C ALA A 266 25.50 20.43 -9.84
N LYS A 267 26.65 21.08 -10.04
CA LYS A 267 26.74 22.56 -10.10
C LYS A 267 26.01 23.15 -11.31
N ARG A 268 25.98 22.46 -12.46
CA ARG A 268 25.29 22.95 -13.68
C ARG A 268 23.76 22.85 -13.60
N GLN A 269 23.22 21.88 -12.87
CA GLN A 269 21.77 21.76 -12.68
C GLN A 269 21.23 22.80 -11.69
N LEU A 270 21.99 23.12 -10.64
CA LEU A 270 21.65 24.18 -9.68
C LEU A 270 21.63 25.58 -10.32
N SER A 271 22.58 25.90 -11.22
CA SER A 271 22.59 27.20 -11.91
C SER A 271 21.41 27.37 -12.87
N ALA A 272 20.97 26.32 -13.56
CA ALA A 272 19.82 26.39 -14.47
C ALA A 272 18.48 26.59 -13.72
N ALA A 273 18.34 26.01 -12.53
CA ALA A 273 17.15 26.18 -11.69
C ALA A 273 17.04 27.61 -11.13
N ALA A 274 18.17 28.24 -10.78
CA ALA A 274 18.18 29.63 -10.29
C ALA A 274 17.63 30.61 -11.34
N SER A 275 18.13 30.57 -12.58
CA SER A 275 17.70 31.46 -13.66
C SER A 275 16.23 31.25 -14.07
N ALA A 276 15.70 30.04 -13.92
CA ALA A 276 14.27 29.76 -14.14
C ALA A 276 13.38 30.41 -13.05
N SER A 277 13.85 30.41 -11.80
CA SER A 277 13.15 31.03 -10.66
C SER A 277 13.07 32.56 -10.80
N GLU A 278 14.17 33.22 -11.16
CA GLU A 278 14.20 34.68 -11.40
C GLU A 278 13.26 35.10 -12.54
N MET A 279 13.22 34.34 -13.64
CA MET A 279 12.30 34.54 -14.75
C MET A 279 10.82 34.38 -14.35
N GLN A 280 10.51 33.50 -13.41
CA GLN A 280 9.15 33.32 -12.89
C GLN A 280 8.76 34.44 -11.91
N GLY A 281 9.65 34.85 -11.01
CA GLY A 281 9.44 35.98 -10.11
C GLY A 281 9.14 37.29 -10.86
N SER A 282 9.92 37.59 -11.91
CA SER A 282 9.69 38.78 -12.75
C SER A 282 8.33 38.77 -13.47
N LYS A 283 7.86 37.60 -13.91
CA LYS A 283 6.53 37.45 -14.53
C LYS A 283 5.41 37.64 -13.52
N GLN A 284 5.51 37.05 -12.33
CA GLN A 284 4.50 37.18 -11.29
C GLN A 284 4.34 38.65 -10.84
N GLN A 285 5.46 39.35 -10.60
CA GLN A 285 5.46 40.75 -10.19
C GLN A 285 4.81 41.68 -11.23
N ARG A 286 4.94 41.38 -12.54
CA ARG A 286 4.24 42.12 -13.61
C ARG A 286 2.73 41.90 -13.62
N VAL A 287 2.26 40.69 -13.31
CA VAL A 287 0.83 40.35 -13.23
C VAL A 287 0.18 41.06 -12.03
N ASP A 288 0.85 41.08 -10.88
CA ASP A 288 0.33 41.75 -9.67
C ASP A 288 0.23 43.27 -9.83
N VAL A 289 1.19 43.91 -10.51
CA VAL A 289 1.11 45.34 -10.85
C VAL A 289 -0.04 45.64 -11.82
N MET A 290 -0.32 44.76 -12.79
CA MET A 290 -1.47 44.89 -13.68
C MET A 290 -2.81 44.76 -12.92
N LEU A 291 -2.95 43.74 -12.06
CA LEU A 291 -4.15 43.52 -11.26
C LEU A 291 -4.43 44.68 -10.28
N THR A 292 -3.38 45.22 -9.66
CA THR A 292 -3.49 46.38 -8.76
C THR A 292 -3.97 47.63 -9.50
N ARG A 293 -3.43 47.89 -10.71
CA ARG A 293 -3.89 49.00 -11.58
C ARG A 293 -5.31 48.80 -12.09
N ALA A 294 -5.74 47.56 -12.36
CA ALA A 294 -7.11 47.27 -12.77
C ALA A 294 -8.12 47.56 -11.65
N ARG A 295 -7.80 47.17 -10.40
CA ARG A 295 -8.65 47.47 -9.22
C ARG A 295 -8.76 48.97 -8.95
N ALA A 296 -7.67 49.72 -9.06
CA ALA A 296 -7.69 51.17 -8.88
C ALA A 296 -8.61 51.90 -9.91
N LYS A 297 -8.72 51.38 -11.14
CA LYS A 297 -9.64 51.93 -12.16
C LYS A 297 -11.12 51.64 -11.90
N GLN A 298 -11.46 50.68 -11.04
CA GLN A 298 -12.84 50.32 -10.70
C GLN A 298 -13.40 51.08 -9.49
N GLN A 299 -12.59 51.89 -8.81
CA GLN A 299 -12.98 52.68 -7.63
C GLN A 299 -13.16 54.18 -7.93
N VAL A 300 -13.44 54.55 -9.19
CA VAL A 300 -13.86 55.92 -9.53
C VAL A 300 -15.31 56.10 -9.04
N PRO A 301 -15.60 57.01 -8.11
CA PRO A 301 -16.97 57.24 -7.65
C PRO A 301 -17.77 57.92 -8.77
N GLN A 302 -18.95 57.38 -9.09
CA GLN A 302 -19.90 58.12 -9.92
C GLN A 302 -20.46 59.29 -9.10
N GLN A 303 -20.24 60.50 -9.59
CA GLN A 303 -20.91 61.70 -9.10
C GLN A 303 -21.95 62.18 -10.11
N HIS A 304 -23.12 62.55 -9.57
CA HIS A 304 -24.20 63.35 -10.15
C HIS A 304 -24.84 62.89 -11.48
N SER A 305 -26.09 62.46 -11.38
CA SER A 305 -27.23 63.39 -11.52
C SER A 305 -28.41 62.90 -10.68
#